data_AF-A0A562M761-F1
#
_entry.id   AF-A0A562M761-F1
#
_cell.length_a   1.000
_cell.length_b   1.000
_cell.length_c   1.000
_cell.angle_alpha   90.00
_cell.angle_beta   90.00
_cell.angle_gamma   90.00
#
_symmetry.space_group_name_H-M   'P 1'
#
loop_
_entity.id
_entity.type
_entity.pdbx_description
1 polymer ?
#
loop_
_entity_poly.entity_id
_entity_poly.type
_entity_poly.pdbx_seq_one_letter_code
_entity_poly.pdbx_strand_id
1 'polypeptide(L)'
;MNLIPHRRLTNLFMLGCSAFALSLYSCNKSGENTALTGETVVKINLSGVEAYNETDNNAVQKQASANASHSSSNAPDVQEMTIPLENGGSVDVVLTNSSAVTKSLVASSNPKLAAVQTQEKPLDKNVKYKVVVYDSQGAYVTAKDYSYGEEATAAGIVLDAGKSYTFIAYSINSTTALPDINNQNTLSTASLNNISGDLMYYTGTLTLKNGVNNLNAVLKHRFSQITTTLSMDPSMTGAITQIGTAVLKPSHSSANLKFSDETLTYNGLNNAGVTTQFPALGNGLRTIISNPSLLIHPTTSNGTLMLGSLTLDGETKTNITIPNVKINPGQKYDLKLNFRTCTQDVTSNGLNWSYPATTSGGKTGIMKDGKFYANGTAIDRSFTAPAADYGFVFDITELDNAFNLEVNGVKLAKQEIQFQSNAVASTQNIQFFDGSKYAGNNIETGKRIDEVYNMKGTSTNPLVKVVISRTGQVTMFGSKTSGGPLYELKLVNGNSFNTFPWSATQSNTVKVTQLVDGRTIIKGIGAGKKKIPCQ
;
A
#
# COMPACT_ATOMS: atom_id res chain seq x y z
N MET A 1 9.40 -31.94 66.70
CA MET A 1 10.72 -32.57 66.55
C MET A 1 11.80 -31.54 66.85
N ASN A 2 12.54 -31.78 67.93
CA ASN A 2 13.88 -31.32 68.28
C ASN A 2 14.37 -29.87 68.04
N LEU A 3 14.70 -29.24 69.18
CA LEU A 3 15.86 -28.41 69.52
C LEU A 3 15.86 -26.89 69.17
N ILE A 4 15.63 -26.11 70.23
CA ILE A 4 16.14 -24.75 70.58
C ILE A 4 17.69 -24.89 70.86
N PRO A 5 18.58 -23.87 71.09
CA PRO A 5 18.39 -22.42 71.35
C PRO A 5 19.55 -21.39 71.09
N HIS A 6 19.32 -20.12 71.52
CA HIS A 6 20.27 -19.13 72.12
C HIS A 6 21.32 -18.44 71.21
N ARG A 7 21.88 -17.23 71.44
CA ARG A 7 21.96 -16.18 72.50
C ARG A 7 22.68 -14.96 71.83
N ARG A 8 22.26 -13.69 71.97
CA ARG A 8 22.60 -12.63 72.98
C ARG A 8 23.92 -11.82 72.80
N LEU A 9 23.75 -10.49 72.96
CA LEU A 9 24.64 -9.42 73.53
C LEU A 9 25.86 -8.95 72.70
N THR A 10 26.30 -7.68 72.71
CA THR A 10 26.47 -6.72 73.83
C THR A 10 26.80 -5.28 73.33
N ASN A 11 26.30 -4.23 74.02
CA ASN A 11 26.99 -3.04 74.62
C ASN A 11 28.01 -2.17 73.81
N LEU A 12 28.25 -0.87 74.04
CA LEU A 12 27.78 0.21 74.95
C LEU A 12 28.63 1.49 74.63
N PHE A 13 28.08 2.67 74.94
CA PHE A 13 28.69 4.02 75.09
C PHE A 13 30.22 4.21 75.11
N MET A 14 30.71 5.34 74.55
CA MET A 14 31.56 6.29 75.28
C MET A 14 31.70 7.67 74.59
N LEU A 15 31.48 8.70 75.41
CA LEU A 15 31.80 10.12 75.23
C LEU A 15 33.32 10.33 75.17
N GLY A 16 33.78 11.34 74.43
CA GLY A 16 35.16 11.83 74.50
C GLY A 16 35.32 13.22 73.90
N CYS A 17 35.22 14.25 74.75
CA CYS A 17 35.65 15.63 74.50
C CYS A 17 37.16 15.71 74.19
N SER A 18 37.54 16.61 73.26
CA SER A 18 38.81 17.39 73.23
C SER A 18 38.71 18.36 72.04
N ALA A 19 38.28 19.61 72.21
CA ALA A 19 39.05 20.77 72.67
C ALA A 19 40.13 21.26 71.67
N PHE A 20 39.82 22.40 71.05
CA PHE A 20 40.65 23.62 70.95
C PHE A 20 41.92 23.61 70.05
N ALA A 21 41.86 24.36 68.95
CA ALA A 21 42.81 25.46 68.68
C ALA A 21 42.37 26.27 67.44
N LEU A 22 41.99 27.52 67.68
CA LEU A 22 41.93 28.60 66.70
C LEU A 22 43.35 28.99 66.28
N SER A 23 43.55 29.31 65.00
CA SER A 23 44.46 30.39 64.62
C SER A 23 43.94 31.14 63.39
N LEU A 24 43.77 32.44 63.60
CA LEU A 24 43.42 33.46 62.62
C LEU A 24 44.62 33.75 61.73
N TYR A 25 44.41 34.03 60.45
CA TYR A 25 45.15 35.07 59.74
C TYR A 25 44.27 35.71 58.66
N SER A 26 44.10 37.02 58.81
CA SER A 26 43.48 37.95 57.86
C SER A 26 44.54 38.45 56.87
N CYS A 27 44.16 38.70 55.62
CA CYS A 27 44.61 39.88 54.87
C CYS A 27 43.77 40.13 53.60
N ASN A 28 43.27 41.36 53.46
CA ASN A 28 42.63 41.92 52.27
C ASN A 28 43.65 42.16 51.15
N LYS A 29 43.25 41.97 49.88
CA LYS A 29 43.72 42.83 48.78
C LYS A 29 42.69 42.93 47.66
N SER A 30 42.51 44.17 47.24
CA SER A 30 41.66 44.72 46.19
C SER A 30 41.93 44.15 44.79
N GLY A 31 40.84 43.94 44.05
CA GLY A 31 40.72 44.21 42.61
C GLY A 31 41.58 43.36 41.67
N GLU A 32 40.99 42.31 41.13
CA GLU A 32 41.27 41.82 39.78
C GLU A 32 40.10 40.94 39.32
N ASN A 33 39.66 41.09 38.07
CA ASN A 33 38.61 40.30 37.45
C ASN A 33 38.88 38.81 37.66
N THR A 34 38.13 38.17 38.55
CA THR A 34 38.22 36.73 38.76
C THR A 34 37.67 36.08 37.50
N ALA A 35 38.55 35.50 36.70
CA ALA A 35 38.15 34.53 35.70
C ALA A 35 37.29 33.47 36.42
N LEU A 36 36.07 33.28 35.92
CA LEU A 36 35.11 32.30 36.43
C LEU A 36 35.65 30.88 36.13
N THR A 37 36.57 30.36 36.93
CA THR A 37 37.15 29.01 36.73
C THR A 37 36.65 28.05 37.82
N GLY A 38 35.35 27.78 37.82
CA GLY A 38 34.75 26.67 38.58
C GLY A 38 34.32 25.56 37.64
N GLU A 39 34.45 24.30 38.06
CA GLU A 39 33.87 23.17 37.33
C GLU A 39 32.33 23.29 37.30
N THR A 40 31.72 22.91 36.17
CA THR A 40 30.27 22.86 35.96
C THR A 40 29.88 21.57 35.23
N VAL A 41 28.60 21.19 35.33
CA VAL A 41 28.08 19.97 34.71
C VAL A 41 27.10 20.32 33.60
N VAL A 42 27.28 19.71 32.44
CA VAL A 42 26.32 19.71 31.33
C VAL A 42 25.51 18.42 31.36
N LYS A 43 24.19 18.53 31.51
CA LYS A 43 23.24 17.43 31.30
C LYS A 43 22.70 17.49 29.87
N ILE A 44 22.52 16.32 29.28
CA ILE A 44 22.00 16.20 27.91
C ILE A 44 20.49 15.99 28.00
N ASN A 45 19.76 16.81 27.25
CA ASN A 45 18.34 16.64 26.98
C ASN A 45 18.20 16.39 25.48
N LEU A 46 18.24 15.13 25.07
CA LEU A 46 17.97 14.74 23.71
C LEU A 46 16.45 14.63 23.56
N SER A 47 15.84 15.52 22.78
CA SER A 47 14.38 15.54 22.64
C SER A 47 13.88 14.59 21.54
N GLY A 48 14.82 14.09 20.72
CA GLY A 48 14.59 13.08 19.70
C GLY A 48 15.22 13.48 18.37
N VAL A 49 14.46 13.29 17.30
CA VAL A 49 14.82 13.70 15.94
C VAL A 49 13.75 14.63 15.38
N GLU A 50 14.10 15.50 14.44
CA GLU A 50 13.12 16.36 13.77
C GLU A 50 11.97 15.49 13.18
N ALA A 51 10.74 15.81 13.57
CA ALA A 51 9.55 15.10 13.13
C ALA A 51 9.21 15.42 11.67
N TYR A 52 8.48 14.48 11.09
CA TYR A 52 7.95 14.54 9.75
C TYR A 52 6.42 14.61 9.84
N ASN A 53 5.77 15.23 8.87
CA ASN A 53 4.32 15.23 8.79
C ASN A 53 3.85 13.80 8.49
N GLU A 54 3.23 13.14 9.47
CA GLU A 54 2.49 11.91 9.22
C GLU A 54 1.07 12.30 8.78
N THR A 55 0.85 12.38 7.46
CA THR A 55 -0.49 12.65 6.92
C THR A 55 -1.35 11.40 7.08
N ASP A 56 -2.48 11.53 7.79
CA ASP A 56 -3.48 10.47 7.91
C ASP A 56 -3.91 9.96 6.53
N ASN A 57 -3.95 8.64 6.41
CA ASN A 57 -4.38 7.92 5.23
C ASN A 57 -5.88 8.17 4.99
N ASN A 58 -6.26 9.10 4.10
CA ASN A 58 -7.49 9.09 3.25
C ASN A 58 -7.92 10.47 2.71
N ALA A 59 -7.06 11.20 2.00
CA ALA A 59 -7.54 12.33 1.19
C ALA A 59 -6.71 12.50 -0.08
N VAL A 60 -7.21 11.96 -1.20
CA VAL A 60 -6.84 12.41 -2.54
C VAL A 60 -7.54 13.76 -2.73
N GLN A 61 -6.87 14.87 -2.42
CA GLN A 61 -7.37 16.18 -2.82
C GLN A 61 -6.81 16.52 -4.20
N LYS A 62 -7.66 16.38 -5.23
CA LYS A 62 -7.44 17.01 -6.54
C LYS A 62 -7.32 18.51 -6.34
N GLN A 63 -6.17 19.09 -6.64
CA GLN A 63 -6.00 20.54 -6.65
C GLN A 63 -6.53 21.10 -7.98
N ALA A 64 -7.62 21.86 -7.91
CA ALA A 64 -8.08 22.69 -9.01
C ALA A 64 -7.19 23.95 -9.08
N SER A 65 -6.86 24.37 -10.30
CA SER A 65 -6.08 25.57 -10.54
C SER A 65 -6.86 26.84 -10.19
N ALA A 66 -6.26 27.72 -9.39
CA ALA A 66 -6.61 29.13 -9.37
C ALA A 66 -5.38 29.95 -8.97
N ASN A 67 -5.04 30.90 -9.84
CA ASN A 67 -4.03 31.94 -9.62
C ASN A 67 -4.31 32.72 -8.33
N ALA A 68 -3.41 32.62 -7.35
CA ALA A 68 -3.18 33.66 -6.36
C ALA A 68 -1.72 33.59 -5.92
N SER A 69 -0.93 34.51 -6.46
CA SER A 69 0.44 34.78 -6.10
C SER A 69 0.51 35.32 -4.68
N HIS A 70 0.70 34.47 -3.66
CA HIS A 70 1.31 34.81 -2.37
C HIS A 70 2.05 33.56 -1.85
N SER A 71 3.38 33.66 -1.78
CA SER A 71 4.28 32.58 -1.41
C SER A 71 4.12 32.18 0.07
N SER A 72 3.33 31.15 0.34
CA SER A 72 3.39 30.39 1.59
C SER A 72 4.16 29.08 1.35
N SER A 73 5.40 29.01 1.80
CA SER A 73 6.35 27.90 1.55
C SER A 73 6.10 26.65 2.40
N ASN A 74 4.84 26.24 2.61
CA ASN A 74 4.48 25.15 3.53
C ASN A 74 3.59 24.06 2.90
N ALA A 75 3.50 23.97 1.57
CA ALA A 75 2.91 22.79 0.93
C ALA A 75 3.96 21.66 0.87
N PRO A 76 3.60 20.39 1.15
CA PRO A 76 4.49 19.27 0.88
C PRO A 76 4.89 19.30 -0.61
N ASP A 77 6.16 19.03 -0.89
CA ASP A 77 6.65 18.86 -2.27
C ASP A 77 6.06 17.55 -2.80
N VAL A 78 5.01 17.67 -3.61
CA VAL A 78 4.28 16.54 -4.21
C VAL A 78 4.65 16.43 -5.67
N GLN A 79 5.07 15.23 -6.06
CA GLN A 79 5.27 14.85 -7.45
C GLN A 79 4.22 13.82 -7.85
N GLU A 80 3.47 14.11 -8.92
CA GLU A 80 2.48 13.21 -9.49
C GLU A 80 2.84 12.84 -10.93
N MET A 81 2.63 11.57 -11.29
CA MET A 81 2.75 11.11 -12.67
C MET A 81 1.93 9.85 -12.90
N THR A 82 1.53 9.61 -14.15
CA THR A 82 0.88 8.36 -14.57
C THR A 82 1.79 7.61 -15.52
N ILE A 83 1.99 6.33 -15.26
CA ILE A 83 2.82 5.45 -16.07
C ILE A 83 1.92 4.45 -16.78
N PRO A 84 1.90 4.42 -18.12
CA PRO A 84 1.15 3.40 -18.86
C PRO A 84 1.81 2.04 -18.67
N LEU A 85 1.00 1.01 -18.50
CA LEU A 85 1.40 -0.39 -18.50
C LEU A 85 0.81 -1.08 -19.74
N GLU A 86 1.39 -2.22 -20.11
CA GLU A 86 0.82 -3.06 -21.15
C GLU A 86 -0.62 -3.50 -20.82
N ASN A 87 -1.37 -3.89 -21.86
CA ASN A 87 -2.72 -4.45 -21.77
C ASN A 87 -3.75 -3.56 -21.05
N GLY A 88 -3.67 -2.24 -21.24
CA GLY A 88 -4.68 -1.30 -20.72
C GLY A 88 -4.56 -0.99 -19.22
N GLY A 89 -3.41 -1.28 -18.63
CA GLY A 89 -3.10 -0.88 -17.27
C GLY A 89 -2.42 0.49 -17.19
N SER A 90 -2.45 1.10 -16.01
CA SER A 90 -1.58 2.22 -15.66
C SER A 90 -1.21 2.18 -14.17
N VAL A 91 -0.24 3.01 -13.80
CA VAL A 91 0.11 3.29 -12.39
C VAL A 91 0.03 4.78 -12.19
N ASP A 92 -0.83 5.23 -11.28
CA ASP A 92 -0.72 6.58 -10.76
C ASP A 92 0.28 6.61 -9.63
N VAL A 93 1.23 7.51 -9.73
CA VAL A 93 2.37 7.65 -8.84
C VAL A 93 2.24 8.98 -8.13
N VAL A 94 2.27 8.95 -6.80
CA VAL A 94 2.33 10.14 -5.96
C VAL A 94 3.51 9.98 -5.03
N LEU A 95 4.53 10.83 -5.20
CA LEU A 95 5.64 10.95 -4.27
C LEU A 95 5.43 12.19 -3.42
N THR A 96 5.27 12.02 -2.12
CA THR A 96 5.10 13.14 -1.18
C THR A 96 6.33 13.24 -0.31
N ASN A 97 6.96 14.42 -0.25
CA ASN A 97 7.95 14.70 0.78
C ASN A 97 7.23 14.93 2.13
N SER A 98 7.26 13.91 2.97
CA SER A 98 6.64 13.94 4.30
C SER A 98 7.49 14.75 5.30
N SER A 99 8.65 15.28 4.90
CA SER A 99 9.52 16.11 5.74
C SER A 99 9.20 17.60 5.80
N ALA A 100 8.03 18.04 5.30
CA ALA A 100 7.61 19.44 5.37
C ALA A 100 7.31 19.88 6.82
N VAL A 101 8.32 20.27 7.58
CA VAL A 101 8.23 20.74 8.97
C VAL A 101 7.14 21.83 9.12
N THR A 102 6.11 21.59 9.93
CA THR A 102 5.25 22.66 10.42
C THR A 102 6.01 23.46 11.48
N LYS A 103 6.66 24.54 11.05
CA LYS A 103 7.22 25.54 11.99
C LYS A 103 6.04 26.23 12.68
N SER A 104 5.67 25.77 13.87
CA SER A 104 4.64 26.41 14.66
C SER A 104 5.24 27.60 15.40
N LEU A 105 4.68 28.79 15.21
CA LEU A 105 5.00 29.98 16.01
C LEU A 105 4.27 29.84 17.35
N VAL A 106 5.01 29.78 18.45
CA VAL A 106 4.39 29.85 19.78
C VAL A 106 4.32 31.32 20.20
N ALA A 107 3.13 31.78 20.59
CA ALA A 107 2.95 33.11 21.14
C ALA A 107 3.77 33.24 22.43
N SER A 108 4.76 34.14 22.42
CA SER A 108 5.52 34.50 23.61
C SER A 108 5.03 35.85 24.13
N SER A 109 4.98 35.98 25.44
CA SER A 109 4.56 37.22 26.12
C SER A 109 5.55 38.38 25.93
N ASN A 110 6.67 38.16 25.24
CA ASN A 110 7.64 39.18 24.85
C ASN A 110 7.70 39.29 23.31
N PRO A 111 7.36 40.44 22.71
CA PRO A 111 7.29 40.61 21.25
C PRO A 111 8.64 40.48 20.50
N LYS A 112 9.74 40.12 21.20
CA LYS A 112 11.08 39.85 20.61
C LYS A 112 11.46 38.37 20.52
N LEU A 113 10.64 37.44 20.98
CA LEU A 113 10.99 36.01 21.05
C LEU A 113 9.82 35.12 20.62
N ALA A 114 9.35 35.22 19.38
CA ALA A 114 8.61 34.11 18.79
C ALA A 114 9.63 33.04 18.42
N ALA A 115 9.73 31.96 19.21
CA ALA A 115 10.57 30.82 18.88
C ALA A 115 9.82 29.90 17.91
N VAL A 116 10.49 29.50 16.83
CA VAL A 116 10.03 28.41 15.97
C VAL A 116 10.21 27.11 16.75
N GLN A 117 9.11 26.41 17.06
CA GLN A 117 9.22 25.02 17.53
C GLN A 117 9.25 24.09 16.32
N THR A 118 10.32 23.29 16.24
CA THR A 118 10.37 22.12 15.37
C THR A 118 9.54 21.03 16.03
N GLN A 119 8.62 20.41 15.29
CA GLN A 119 7.95 19.21 15.79
C GLN A 119 9.00 18.10 15.93
N GLU A 120 8.98 17.35 17.02
CA GLU A 120 10.01 16.34 17.35
C GLU A 120 9.37 14.95 17.44
N LYS A 121 10.06 13.94 16.91
CA LYS A 121 9.70 12.53 17.07
C LYS A 121 10.67 11.92 18.08
N PRO A 122 10.17 11.38 19.21
CA PRO A 122 10.99 10.62 20.13
C PRO A 122 11.70 9.48 19.39
N LEU A 123 12.98 9.27 19.69
CA LEU A 123 13.70 8.07 19.25
C LEU A 123 13.17 6.84 20.00
N ASP A 124 13.44 5.65 19.45
CA ASP A 124 13.15 4.42 20.19
C ASP A 124 14.05 4.31 21.43
N LYS A 125 13.50 3.74 22.51
CA LYS A 125 14.23 3.56 23.75
C LYS A 125 15.53 2.77 23.51
N ASN A 126 16.60 3.17 24.19
CA ASN A 126 17.94 2.59 24.12
C ASN A 126 18.71 2.83 22.81
N VAL A 127 18.20 3.63 21.87
CA VAL A 127 19.00 4.10 20.73
C VAL A 127 20.23 4.83 21.27
N LYS A 128 21.41 4.40 20.86
CA LYS A 128 22.68 4.96 21.31
C LYS A 128 22.97 6.24 20.54
N TYR A 129 23.57 7.21 21.21
CA TYR A 129 24.13 8.41 20.60
C TYR A 129 25.41 8.83 21.34
N LYS A 130 26.32 9.50 20.63
CA LYS A 130 27.55 10.05 21.21
C LYS A 130 27.48 11.57 21.21
N VAL A 131 27.89 12.18 22.32
CA VAL A 131 28.11 13.63 22.43
C VAL A 131 29.61 13.90 22.45
N VAL A 132 30.08 14.81 21.61
CA VAL A 132 31.48 15.21 21.46
C VAL A 132 31.57 16.70 21.75
N VAL A 133 32.59 17.10 22.49
CA VAL A 133 32.79 18.49 22.93
C VAL A 133 34.12 19.01 22.39
N TYR A 134 34.05 20.18 21.76
CA TYR A 134 35.19 20.98 21.31
C TYR A 134 35.19 22.33 22.04
N ASP A 135 36.38 22.86 22.32
CA ASP A 135 36.51 24.21 22.87
C ASP A 135 36.25 25.29 21.80
N SER A 136 36.35 26.57 22.21
CA SER A 136 36.16 27.71 21.31
C SER A 136 37.16 27.81 20.16
N GLN A 137 38.30 27.12 20.24
CA GLN A 137 39.35 27.05 19.22
C GLN A 137 39.17 25.82 18.32
N GLY A 138 38.17 24.97 18.61
CA GLY A 138 37.91 23.73 17.89
C GLY A 138 38.82 22.58 18.30
N ALA A 139 39.53 22.65 19.43
CA ALA A 139 40.29 21.54 19.97
C ALA A 139 39.37 20.58 20.72
N TYR A 140 39.62 19.28 20.59
CA TYR A 140 38.85 18.24 21.27
C TYR A 140 39.01 18.33 22.79
N VAL A 141 37.91 18.23 23.51
CA VAL A 141 37.87 18.25 24.98
C VAL A 141 37.50 16.88 25.53
N THR A 142 36.33 16.37 25.15
CA THR A 142 35.81 15.09 25.66
C THR A 142 34.70 14.54 24.77
N ALA A 143 34.37 13.25 24.95
CA ALA A 143 33.23 12.61 24.33
C ALA A 143 32.57 11.63 25.30
N LYS A 144 31.26 11.45 25.16
CA LYS A 144 30.49 10.56 26.03
C LYS A 144 29.34 9.91 25.29
N ASP A 145 29.15 8.63 25.56
CA ASP A 145 28.08 7.82 24.99
C ASP A 145 26.87 7.81 25.91
N TYR A 146 25.70 7.84 25.29
CA TYR A 146 24.41 7.85 25.96
C TYR A 146 23.47 6.86 25.27
N SER A 147 22.44 6.48 26.01
CA SER A 147 21.30 5.71 25.52
C SER A 147 20.04 6.54 25.70
N TYR A 148 19.28 6.70 24.62
CA TYR A 148 18.06 7.49 24.61
C TYR A 148 17.03 6.94 25.60
N GLY A 149 16.50 7.80 26.45
CA GLY A 149 15.57 7.48 27.53
C GLY A 149 16.23 7.15 28.88
N GLU A 150 17.56 7.16 28.96
CA GLU A 150 18.34 6.88 30.18
C GLU A 150 19.21 8.09 30.61
N GLU A 151 18.98 9.28 30.02
CA GLU A 151 19.77 10.50 30.27
C GLU A 151 19.65 10.99 31.72
N ALA A 152 18.51 10.73 32.38
CA ALA A 152 18.26 11.20 33.74
C ALA A 152 19.19 10.55 34.78
N THR A 153 19.61 9.31 34.53
CA THR A 153 20.51 8.53 35.41
C THR A 153 21.96 8.56 34.90
N ALA A 154 22.19 8.93 33.65
CA ALA A 154 23.52 9.11 33.08
C ALA A 154 24.26 10.29 33.74
N ALA A 155 25.54 10.09 34.05
CA ALA A 155 26.38 11.18 34.54
C ALA A 155 26.48 12.29 33.47
N GLY A 156 26.51 13.56 33.91
CA GLY A 156 26.74 14.69 33.01
C GLY A 156 28.17 14.74 32.46
N ILE A 157 28.46 15.78 31.68
CA ILE A 157 29.79 16.11 31.17
C ILE A 157 30.34 17.25 32.04
N VAL A 158 31.49 17.04 32.67
CA VAL A 158 32.15 18.06 33.51
C VAL A 158 33.03 18.93 32.62
N LEU A 159 32.85 20.25 32.69
CA LEU A 159 33.55 21.26 31.88
C LEU A 159 33.81 22.52 32.73
N ASP A 160 34.57 23.49 32.20
CA ASP A 160 34.83 24.74 32.91
C ASP A 160 33.69 25.74 32.71
N ALA A 161 33.22 26.35 33.82
CA ALA A 161 32.27 27.44 33.75
C ALA A 161 32.87 28.68 33.06
N GLY A 162 32.01 29.55 32.55
CA GLY A 162 32.41 30.79 31.85
C GLY A 162 32.98 30.59 30.45
N LYS A 163 33.28 29.35 30.01
CA LYS A 163 33.77 29.04 28.67
C LYS A 163 32.63 28.66 27.71
N SER A 164 32.87 28.89 26.43
CA SER A 164 32.00 28.45 25.34
C SER A 164 32.55 27.18 24.69
N TYR A 165 31.65 26.23 24.43
CA TYR A 165 32.00 24.96 23.78
C TYR A 165 31.05 24.67 22.62
N THR A 166 31.55 23.93 21.63
CA THR A 166 30.77 23.35 20.54
C THR A 166 30.46 21.90 20.90
N PHE A 167 29.18 21.57 20.92
CA PHE A 167 28.66 20.23 21.16
C PHE A 167 28.16 19.63 19.87
N ILE A 168 28.62 18.41 19.59
CA ILE A 168 28.15 17.59 18.49
C ILE A 168 27.46 16.37 19.08
N ALA A 169 26.27 16.03 18.61
CA ALA A 169 25.63 14.78 18.93
C ALA A 169 25.32 14.00 17.65
N TYR A 170 25.58 12.70 17.65
CA TYR A 170 25.26 11.85 16.50
C TYR A 170 24.78 10.46 16.91
N SER A 171 23.99 9.86 16.03
CA SER A 171 23.49 8.49 16.14
C SER A 171 23.38 7.87 14.74
N ILE A 172 23.33 6.54 14.68
CA ILE A 172 23.01 5.76 13.46
C ILE A 172 21.70 4.97 13.61
N ASN A 173 20.84 5.38 14.55
CA ASN A 173 19.62 4.70 14.94
C ASN A 173 19.83 3.24 15.38
N SER A 174 20.93 2.97 16.09
CA SER A 174 21.29 1.63 16.58
C SER A 174 21.20 1.58 18.10
N THR A 175 20.76 0.46 18.65
CA THR A 175 20.79 0.19 20.10
C THR A 175 22.10 -0.44 20.56
N THR A 176 23.00 -0.79 19.64
CA THR A 176 24.22 -1.56 19.94
C THR A 176 25.50 -0.83 19.53
N ALA A 177 25.54 -0.27 18.32
CA ALA A 177 26.74 0.28 17.72
C ALA A 177 26.73 1.82 17.67
N LEU A 178 27.91 2.42 17.80
CA LEU A 178 28.17 3.83 17.52
C LEU A 178 29.42 3.93 16.66
N PRO A 179 29.40 4.74 15.58
CA PRO A 179 30.59 4.97 14.78
C PRO A 179 31.71 5.65 15.57
N ASP A 180 32.95 5.27 15.29
CA ASP A 180 34.14 5.97 15.79
C ASP A 180 34.40 7.28 15.02
N ILE A 181 35.06 8.22 15.68
CA ILE A 181 35.41 9.52 15.09
C ILE A 181 36.81 9.44 14.51
N ASN A 182 36.93 9.77 13.22
CA ASN A 182 38.20 9.92 12.55
C ASN A 182 38.73 11.35 12.77
N ASN A 183 40.05 11.50 12.99
CA ASN A 183 40.73 12.79 13.23
C ASN A 183 40.08 13.63 14.35
N GLN A 184 39.71 12.97 15.46
CA GLN A 184 38.93 13.57 16.54
C GLN A 184 39.54 14.84 17.15
N ASN A 185 40.87 14.98 17.16
CA ASN A 185 41.61 16.03 17.87
C ASN A 185 41.19 17.47 17.53
N THR A 186 40.71 17.73 16.31
CA THR A 186 40.32 19.07 15.86
C THR A 186 39.00 19.03 15.09
N LEU A 187 38.07 19.92 15.44
CA LEU A 187 36.75 20.02 14.83
C LEU A 187 36.78 20.17 13.30
N SER A 188 37.79 20.88 12.78
CA SER A 188 37.95 21.13 11.34
C SER A 188 38.24 19.86 10.53
N THR A 189 38.84 18.83 11.14
CA THR A 189 39.22 17.58 10.46
C THR A 189 38.42 16.36 10.96
N ALA A 190 37.73 16.49 12.10
CA ALA A 190 36.92 15.44 12.67
C ALA A 190 35.79 14.99 11.72
N SER A 191 35.60 13.69 11.60
CA SER A 191 34.60 13.10 10.71
C SER A 191 34.11 11.72 11.17
N LEU A 192 32.96 11.32 10.65
CA LEU A 192 32.47 9.95 10.68
C LEU A 192 32.66 9.35 9.29
N ASN A 193 33.25 8.17 9.19
CA ASN A 193 33.55 7.54 7.91
C ASN A 193 32.77 6.24 7.70
N ASN A 194 32.43 5.96 6.45
CA ASN A 194 31.79 4.72 5.99
C ASN A 194 30.47 4.40 6.71
N ILE A 195 29.63 5.42 6.93
CA ILE A 195 28.36 5.25 7.61
C ILE A 195 27.31 4.71 6.65
N SER A 196 26.74 3.56 7.00
CA SER A 196 25.68 2.87 6.25
C SER A 196 24.35 2.79 7.00
N GLY A 197 24.35 3.09 8.30
CA GLY A 197 23.15 3.19 9.13
C GLY A 197 22.45 4.54 8.99
N ASP A 198 21.29 4.70 9.65
CA ASP A 198 20.49 5.93 9.59
C ASP A 198 21.15 7.07 10.37
N LEU A 199 22.05 7.77 9.70
CA LEU A 199 22.87 8.83 10.28
C LEU A 199 22.00 10.03 10.68
N MET A 200 22.07 10.36 11.96
CA MET A 200 21.41 11.51 12.58
C MET A 200 22.46 12.38 13.26
N TYR A 201 22.37 13.71 13.09
CA TYR A 201 23.40 14.64 13.54
C TYR A 201 22.81 15.93 14.12
N TYR A 202 23.50 16.48 15.12
CA TYR A 202 23.24 17.78 15.73
C TYR A 202 24.57 18.48 16.01
N THR A 203 24.60 19.80 15.84
CA THR A 203 25.68 20.68 16.29
C THR A 203 25.09 21.91 16.96
N GLY A 204 25.72 22.39 18.04
CA GLY A 204 25.32 23.62 18.72
C GLY A 204 26.37 24.12 19.70
N THR A 205 26.40 25.43 19.93
CA THR A 205 27.34 26.07 20.85
C THR A 205 26.64 26.47 22.15
N LEU A 206 27.30 26.27 23.30
CA LEU A 206 26.78 26.70 24.60
C LEU A 206 27.89 27.35 25.43
N THR A 207 27.61 28.55 25.95
CA THR A 207 28.42 29.20 26.99
C THR A 207 27.97 28.72 28.36
N LEU A 208 28.87 28.10 29.11
CA LEU A 208 28.53 27.44 30.36
C LEU A 208 28.48 28.44 31.52
N LYS A 209 27.44 28.33 32.34
CA LYS A 209 27.30 29.05 33.61
C LYS A 209 27.74 28.15 34.76
N ASN A 210 27.98 28.73 35.94
CA ASN A 210 28.14 27.93 37.16
C ASN A 210 26.87 27.08 37.43
N GLY A 211 27.04 25.93 38.09
CA GLY A 211 25.94 25.03 38.42
C GLY A 211 25.68 23.98 37.34
N VAL A 212 24.40 23.70 37.04
CA VAL A 212 24.00 22.70 36.02
C VAL A 212 23.55 23.44 34.75
N ASN A 213 24.12 23.05 33.62
CA ASN A 213 23.72 23.51 32.29
C ASN A 213 22.99 22.38 31.56
N ASN A 214 21.99 22.70 30.73
CA ASN A 214 21.28 21.72 29.92
C ASN A 214 21.58 21.96 28.44
N LEU A 215 22.06 20.93 27.75
CA LEU A 215 22.14 20.91 26.29
C LEU A 215 20.86 20.29 25.74
N ASN A 216 19.99 21.12 25.16
CA ASN A 216 18.84 20.63 24.41
C ASN A 216 19.29 20.32 22.98
N ALA A 217 19.15 19.07 22.55
CA ALA A 217 19.55 18.62 21.24
C ALA A 217 18.37 17.94 20.52
N VAL A 218 18.24 18.24 19.23
CA VAL A 218 17.31 17.59 18.31
C VAL A 218 18.13 17.14 17.11
N LEU A 219 18.20 15.84 16.86
CA LEU A 219 18.98 15.33 15.74
C LEU A 219 18.26 15.59 14.42
N LYS A 220 19.03 15.66 13.34
CA LYS A 220 18.52 15.68 11.96
C LYS A 220 19.02 14.48 11.19
N HIS A 221 18.11 13.80 10.48
CA HIS A 221 18.52 12.74 9.56
C HIS A 221 19.38 13.32 8.43
N ARG A 222 20.42 12.60 8.05
CA ARG A 222 21.37 12.98 7.00
C ARG A 222 21.20 12.18 5.72
N PHE A 223 20.57 11.01 5.84
CA PHE A 223 20.17 10.15 4.73
C PHE A 223 18.67 10.17 4.55
N SER A 224 18.21 9.71 3.39
CA SER A 224 16.78 9.77 3.04
C SER A 224 16.09 8.43 3.30
N GLN A 225 14.79 8.43 3.52
CA GLN A 225 14.00 7.21 3.57
C GLN A 225 12.82 7.28 2.61
N ILE A 226 12.49 6.16 1.96
CA ILE A 226 11.28 6.03 1.15
C ILE A 226 10.44 4.87 1.69
N THR A 227 9.18 5.14 1.99
CA THR A 227 8.15 4.14 2.25
C THR A 227 7.30 4.01 1.00
N THR A 228 7.18 2.80 0.45
CA THR A 228 6.42 2.55 -0.77
C THR A 228 5.08 1.90 -0.44
N THR A 229 3.99 2.46 -0.97
CA THR A 229 2.65 1.86 -0.91
C THR A 229 2.24 1.37 -2.29
N LEU A 230 1.85 0.10 -2.41
CA LEU A 230 1.20 -0.44 -3.59
C LEU A 230 -0.29 -0.58 -3.31
N SER A 231 -1.14 -0.14 -4.23
CA SER A 231 -2.59 -0.21 -4.08
C SER A 231 -3.27 -0.54 -5.41
N MET A 232 -4.41 -1.21 -5.35
CA MET A 232 -5.27 -1.47 -6.51
C MET A 232 -6.45 -0.52 -6.51
N ASP A 233 -6.73 0.09 -7.65
CA ASP A 233 -7.87 0.97 -7.80
C ASP A 233 -9.19 0.28 -7.42
N PRO A 234 -10.15 0.97 -6.79
CA PRO A 234 -11.44 0.40 -6.44
C PRO A 234 -12.21 -0.18 -7.64
N SER A 235 -11.96 0.29 -8.86
CA SER A 235 -12.61 -0.25 -10.07
C SER A 235 -12.11 -1.64 -10.45
N MET A 236 -10.95 -2.06 -9.97
CA MET A 236 -10.37 -3.37 -10.25
C MET A 236 -10.99 -4.46 -9.36
N THR A 237 -11.00 -5.70 -9.83
CA THR A 237 -11.31 -6.88 -9.00
C THR A 237 -10.02 -7.51 -8.46
N GLY A 238 -10.17 -8.48 -7.56
CA GLY A 238 -9.05 -9.30 -7.09
C GLY A 238 -8.13 -8.62 -6.07
N ALA A 239 -6.90 -9.13 -5.99
CA ALA A 239 -5.90 -8.75 -5.01
C ALA A 239 -4.48 -8.77 -5.61
N ILE A 240 -3.54 -8.13 -4.91
CA ILE A 240 -2.10 -8.28 -5.07
C ILE A 240 -1.70 -9.59 -4.39
N THR A 241 -1.22 -10.56 -5.16
CA THR A 241 -0.90 -11.91 -4.65
C THR A 241 0.58 -12.24 -4.70
N GLN A 242 1.35 -11.51 -5.50
CA GLN A 242 2.81 -11.67 -5.59
C GLN A 242 3.49 -10.35 -5.93
N ILE A 243 4.60 -10.08 -5.27
CA ILE A 243 5.51 -8.96 -5.56
C ILE A 243 6.90 -9.58 -5.73
N GLY A 244 7.53 -9.34 -6.89
CA GLY A 244 8.92 -9.71 -7.15
C GLY A 244 9.89 -8.75 -6.46
N THR A 245 11.17 -8.82 -6.82
CA THR A 245 12.18 -7.92 -6.25
C THR A 245 11.83 -6.46 -6.56
N ALA A 246 11.70 -5.63 -5.52
CA ALA A 246 11.51 -4.20 -5.61
C ALA A 246 12.83 -3.48 -5.26
N VAL A 247 13.32 -2.61 -6.12
CA VAL A 247 14.65 -1.99 -5.96
C VAL A 247 14.59 -0.49 -6.23
N LEU A 248 15.06 0.29 -5.26
CA LEU A 248 15.28 1.73 -5.39
C LEU A 248 16.72 2.03 -5.83
N LYS A 249 16.86 2.94 -6.78
CA LYS A 249 18.14 3.49 -7.25
C LYS A 249 18.01 5.00 -7.46
N PRO A 250 19.12 5.75 -7.46
CA PRO A 250 20.45 5.34 -7.01
C PRO A 250 20.59 5.34 -5.48
N SER A 251 21.61 4.63 -4.98
CA SER A 251 22.09 4.73 -3.60
C SER A 251 23.57 4.35 -3.57
N HIS A 252 24.30 4.87 -2.60
CA HIS A 252 25.66 4.46 -2.26
C HIS A 252 25.63 3.45 -1.12
N SER A 253 26.74 2.74 -0.91
CA SER A 253 26.88 1.79 0.19
C SER A 253 27.10 2.48 1.54
N SER A 254 27.72 3.66 1.54
CA SER A 254 27.96 4.45 2.73
C SER A 254 28.26 5.92 2.38
N ALA A 255 28.36 6.76 3.40
CA ALA A 255 28.90 8.11 3.27
C ALA A 255 29.75 8.50 4.48
N ASN A 256 30.60 9.51 4.29
CA ASN A 256 31.34 10.18 5.34
C ASN A 256 30.62 11.49 5.70
N LEU A 257 30.67 11.90 6.97
CA LEU A 257 30.19 13.21 7.45
C LEU A 257 31.34 13.96 8.11
N LYS A 258 31.62 15.18 7.64
CA LYS A 258 32.59 16.08 8.27
C LYS A 258 31.91 16.94 9.35
N PHE A 259 32.52 17.08 10.52
CA PHE A 259 31.89 17.75 11.66
C PHE A 259 31.83 19.28 11.55
N SER A 260 32.80 19.90 10.91
CA SER A 260 32.90 21.37 10.87
C SER A 260 31.90 22.05 9.95
N ASP A 261 31.56 21.41 8.83
CA ASP A 261 30.70 21.97 7.78
C ASP A 261 29.54 21.05 7.39
N GLU A 262 29.43 19.91 8.08
CA GLU A 262 28.37 18.92 7.86
C GLU A 262 28.35 18.33 6.45
N THR A 263 29.43 18.44 5.68
CA THR A 263 29.49 17.94 4.31
C THR A 263 29.42 16.41 4.30
N LEU A 264 28.58 15.88 3.40
CA LEU A 264 28.51 14.45 3.11
C LEU A 264 29.34 14.10 1.87
N THR A 265 30.20 13.10 2.00
CA THR A 265 30.93 12.48 0.88
C THR A 265 30.44 11.07 0.68
N TYR A 266 29.89 10.75 -0.48
CA TYR A 266 29.23 9.47 -0.75
C TYR A 266 30.22 8.45 -1.31
N ASN A 267 30.26 7.25 -0.75
CA ASN A 267 31.26 6.23 -1.05
C ASN A 267 30.62 5.05 -1.78
N GLY A 268 31.18 4.67 -2.93
CA GLY A 268 30.83 3.43 -3.63
C GLY A 268 29.36 3.36 -4.08
N LEU A 269 29.11 3.65 -5.36
CA LEU A 269 27.77 3.51 -5.92
C LEU A 269 27.29 2.06 -5.80
N ASN A 270 26.14 1.86 -5.16
CA ASN A 270 25.52 0.54 -5.06
C ASN A 270 24.74 0.26 -6.36
N ASN A 271 25.40 -0.42 -7.30
CA ASN A 271 24.80 -0.79 -8.58
C ASN A 271 23.61 -1.76 -8.44
N ALA A 272 23.54 -2.53 -7.35
CA ALA A 272 22.40 -3.39 -7.07
C ALA A 272 21.17 -2.58 -6.60
N GLY A 273 21.37 -1.40 -6.02
CA GLY A 273 20.31 -0.57 -5.43
C GLY A 273 19.91 -1.05 -4.04
N VAL A 274 18.86 -0.43 -3.50
CA VAL A 274 18.31 -0.76 -2.17
C VAL A 274 17.02 -1.53 -2.36
N THR A 275 16.97 -2.75 -1.83
CA THR A 275 15.76 -3.58 -1.90
C THR A 275 14.67 -3.01 -0.99
N THR A 276 13.51 -2.72 -1.57
CA THR A 276 12.30 -2.35 -0.84
C THR A 276 11.59 -3.61 -0.38
N GLN A 277 11.48 -3.79 0.94
CA GLN A 277 10.90 -5.00 1.53
C GLN A 277 9.42 -4.79 1.84
N PHE A 278 8.57 -5.66 1.32
CA PHE A 278 7.14 -5.69 1.64
C PHE A 278 6.83 -6.82 2.63
N PRO A 279 5.82 -6.65 3.51
CA PRO A 279 5.35 -7.73 4.38
C PRO A 279 4.71 -8.86 3.57
N ALA A 280 4.43 -9.99 4.24
CA ALA A 280 3.77 -11.12 3.61
C ALA A 280 2.35 -10.78 3.15
N LEU A 281 1.97 -11.25 1.96
CA LEU A 281 0.66 -10.98 1.34
C LEU A 281 -0.46 -11.91 1.82
N GLY A 282 -0.14 -13.04 2.46
CA GLY A 282 -1.13 -14.08 2.79
C GLY A 282 -1.88 -14.56 1.55
N ASN A 283 -3.22 -14.55 1.60
CA ASN A 283 -4.08 -14.91 0.46
C ASN A 283 -4.24 -13.77 -0.56
N GLY A 284 -3.56 -12.64 -0.36
CA GLY A 284 -3.60 -11.46 -1.20
C GLY A 284 -4.18 -10.23 -0.49
N LEU A 285 -3.66 -9.04 -0.83
CA LEU A 285 -4.07 -7.76 -0.27
C LEU A 285 -4.39 -6.77 -1.40
N ARG A 286 -5.29 -5.81 -1.18
CA ARG A 286 -5.53 -4.72 -2.15
C ARG A 286 -4.61 -3.51 -1.96
N THR A 287 -4.03 -3.38 -0.77
CA THR A 287 -3.06 -2.34 -0.41
C THR A 287 -1.98 -2.96 0.46
N ILE A 288 -0.73 -2.61 0.21
CA ILE A 288 0.42 -3.07 1.00
C ILE A 288 1.48 -1.98 1.07
N ILE A 289 2.09 -1.83 2.24
CA ILE A 289 3.08 -0.80 2.55
C ILE A 289 4.41 -1.49 2.86
N SER A 290 5.50 -0.98 2.29
CA SER A 290 6.85 -1.50 2.53
C SER A 290 7.39 -1.08 3.90
N ASN A 291 8.43 -1.78 4.36
CA ASN A 291 9.34 -1.21 5.33
C ASN A 291 10.04 0.04 4.72
N PRO A 292 10.41 1.04 5.54
CA PRO A 292 11.20 2.18 5.07
C PRO A 292 12.53 1.73 4.45
N SER A 293 12.84 2.22 3.25
CA SER A 293 14.11 1.97 2.56
C SER A 293 15.05 3.16 2.77
N LEU A 294 16.21 2.94 3.40
CA LEU A 294 17.24 3.98 3.60
C LEU A 294 18.04 4.18 2.31
N LEU A 295 18.12 5.43 1.83
CA LEU A 295 18.87 5.81 0.64
C LEU A 295 20.00 6.78 0.99
N ILE A 296 21.21 6.42 0.55
CA ILE A 296 22.44 7.19 0.77
C ILE A 296 22.86 7.77 -0.57
N HIS A 297 22.33 8.95 -0.91
CA HIS A 297 22.61 9.57 -2.21
C HIS A 297 22.55 11.09 -2.10
N PRO A 298 23.37 11.85 -2.86
CA PRO A 298 23.15 13.29 -3.02
C PRO A 298 21.80 13.58 -3.69
N THR A 299 21.43 14.85 -3.77
CA THR A 299 20.20 15.25 -4.46
C THR A 299 20.16 14.71 -5.90
N THR A 300 19.03 14.09 -6.28
CA THR A 300 18.76 13.63 -7.65
C THR A 300 17.27 13.68 -7.95
N SER A 301 16.92 13.98 -9.21
CA SER A 301 15.55 13.88 -9.74
C SER A 301 15.33 12.63 -10.60
N ASN A 302 16.38 11.82 -10.81
CA ASN A 302 16.37 10.72 -11.77
C ASN A 302 16.37 9.35 -11.07
N GLY A 303 15.91 9.30 -9.82
CA GLY A 303 15.77 8.04 -9.11
C GLY A 303 14.72 7.13 -9.76
N THR A 304 14.80 5.85 -9.46
CA THR A 304 13.87 4.84 -9.98
C THR A 304 13.47 3.87 -8.90
N LEU A 305 12.20 3.46 -8.89
CA LEU A 305 11.77 2.21 -8.27
C LEU A 305 11.48 1.19 -9.37
N MET A 306 12.20 0.07 -9.36
CA MET A 306 11.95 -1.06 -10.26
C MET A 306 11.23 -2.18 -9.50
N LEU A 307 10.10 -2.64 -10.01
CA LEU A 307 9.42 -3.86 -9.58
C LEU A 307 9.69 -4.96 -10.61
N GLY A 308 10.46 -5.99 -10.24
CA GLY A 308 10.80 -7.10 -11.12
C GLY A 308 9.55 -7.85 -11.61
N SER A 309 8.59 -8.08 -10.72
CA SER A 309 7.26 -8.57 -11.08
C SER A 309 6.19 -8.11 -10.08
N LEU A 310 4.94 -8.13 -10.52
CA LEU A 310 3.76 -7.84 -9.70
C LEU A 310 2.56 -8.61 -10.26
N THR A 311 1.90 -9.41 -9.43
CA THR A 311 0.67 -10.12 -9.80
C THR A 311 -0.55 -9.42 -9.22
N LEU A 312 -1.42 -8.93 -10.11
CA LEU A 312 -2.65 -8.20 -9.81
C LEU A 312 -3.84 -8.95 -10.41
N ASP A 313 -4.82 -9.32 -9.60
CA ASP A 313 -6.04 -9.97 -10.10
C ASP A 313 -5.75 -11.23 -10.96
N GLY A 314 -4.73 -11.99 -10.58
CA GLY A 314 -4.26 -13.19 -11.28
C GLY A 314 -3.35 -12.93 -12.48
N GLU A 315 -3.09 -11.67 -12.85
CA GLU A 315 -2.22 -11.32 -13.97
C GLU A 315 -0.87 -10.80 -13.51
N THR A 316 0.21 -11.40 -14.00
CA THR A 316 1.58 -11.00 -13.68
C THR A 316 2.12 -10.02 -14.71
N LYS A 317 2.55 -8.85 -14.22
CA LYS A 317 3.31 -7.86 -14.97
C LYS A 317 4.77 -7.93 -14.52
N THR A 318 5.72 -7.70 -15.42
CA THR A 318 7.15 -7.75 -15.15
C THR A 318 7.84 -6.45 -15.51
N ASN A 319 9.01 -6.20 -14.92
CA ASN A 319 9.90 -5.07 -15.24
C ASN A 319 9.22 -3.69 -15.18
N ILE A 320 8.36 -3.45 -14.19
CA ILE A 320 7.68 -2.16 -14.01
C ILE A 320 8.69 -1.17 -13.44
N THR A 321 8.96 -0.10 -14.18
CA THR A 321 9.87 0.97 -13.72
C THR A 321 9.09 2.24 -13.45
N ILE A 322 9.23 2.76 -12.22
CA ILE A 322 8.78 4.09 -11.83
C ILE A 322 9.98 5.02 -11.94
N PRO A 323 10.04 5.92 -12.94
CA PRO A 323 11.17 6.81 -13.11
C PRO A 323 11.00 8.12 -12.33
N ASN A 324 12.03 8.95 -12.38
CA ASN A 324 12.03 10.31 -11.86
C ASN A 324 11.70 10.43 -10.36
N VAL A 325 11.98 9.40 -9.56
CA VAL A 325 11.83 9.46 -8.10
C VAL A 325 12.81 10.49 -7.55
N LYS A 326 12.31 11.63 -7.09
CA LYS A 326 13.12 12.69 -6.50
C LYS A 326 13.63 12.27 -5.12
N ILE A 327 14.92 12.47 -4.88
CA ILE A 327 15.58 12.18 -3.61
C ILE A 327 16.43 13.39 -3.24
N ASN A 328 16.15 13.99 -2.09
CA ASN A 328 17.03 14.94 -1.41
C ASN A 328 17.53 14.32 -0.10
N PRO A 329 18.83 14.46 0.25
CA PRO A 329 19.40 13.96 1.50
C PRO A 329 18.64 14.44 2.74
N GLY A 330 18.52 13.57 3.75
CA GLY A 330 17.92 13.93 5.04
C GLY A 330 16.41 14.16 4.99
N GLN A 331 15.70 13.57 4.03
CA GLN A 331 14.25 13.70 3.85
C GLN A 331 13.57 12.33 3.83
N LYS A 332 12.29 12.28 4.19
CA LYS A 332 11.44 11.10 4.12
C LYS A 332 10.34 11.30 3.09
N TYR A 333 10.09 10.25 2.33
CA TYR A 333 9.11 10.26 1.27
C TYR A 333 8.13 9.10 1.40
N ASP A 334 6.86 9.40 1.10
CA ASP A 334 5.85 8.39 0.83
C ASP A 334 5.65 8.27 -0.68
N LEU A 335 6.01 7.12 -1.24
CA LEU A 335 5.82 6.79 -2.66
C LEU A 335 4.59 5.90 -2.80
N LYS A 336 3.47 6.46 -3.23
CA LYS A 336 2.20 5.75 -3.43
C LYS A 336 2.02 5.40 -4.89
N LEU A 337 1.82 4.11 -5.18
CA LEU A 337 1.54 3.55 -6.49
C LEU A 337 0.11 2.98 -6.49
N ASN A 338 -0.78 3.58 -7.27
CA ASN A 338 -2.14 3.08 -7.48
C ASN A 338 -2.26 2.44 -8.87
N PHE A 339 -2.33 1.12 -8.90
CA PHE A 339 -2.47 0.34 -10.12
C PHE A 339 -3.91 0.37 -10.60
N ARG A 340 -4.08 0.64 -11.89
CA ARG A 340 -5.36 0.73 -12.58
C ARG A 340 -5.41 -0.20 -13.78
N THR A 341 -6.61 -0.62 -14.12
CA THR A 341 -6.94 -1.22 -15.42
C THR A 341 -8.18 -0.51 -15.95
N CYS A 342 -8.07 0.03 -17.17
CA CYS A 342 -9.18 0.70 -17.82
C CYS A 342 -9.93 -0.27 -18.73
N THR A 343 -11.26 -0.17 -18.72
CA THR A 343 -12.13 -1.07 -19.47
C THR A 343 -13.24 -0.30 -20.18
N GLN A 344 -13.73 -0.88 -21.27
CA GLN A 344 -14.94 -0.46 -21.96
C GLN A 344 -15.94 -1.61 -22.00
N ASP A 345 -17.23 -1.26 -21.93
CA ASP A 345 -18.29 -2.21 -22.21
C ASP A 345 -18.31 -2.59 -23.69
N VAL A 346 -18.48 -3.88 -23.95
CA VAL A 346 -18.67 -4.43 -25.30
C VAL A 346 -19.91 -5.31 -25.31
N THR A 347 -20.75 -5.16 -26.33
CA THR A 347 -22.06 -5.82 -26.39
C THR A 347 -22.29 -6.57 -27.70
N SER A 348 -23.23 -7.52 -27.70
CA SER A 348 -23.73 -8.22 -28.88
C SER A 348 -25.23 -8.43 -28.81
N ASN A 349 -25.94 -8.17 -29.90
CA ASN A 349 -27.40 -8.32 -30.01
C ASN A 349 -27.81 -9.56 -30.83
N GLY A 350 -26.92 -10.57 -30.90
CA GLY A 350 -27.12 -11.76 -31.74
C GLY A 350 -28.23 -12.70 -31.27
N LEU A 351 -28.61 -12.64 -29.98
CA LEU A 351 -29.72 -13.38 -29.41
C LEU A 351 -31.04 -12.66 -29.67
N ASN A 352 -31.48 -12.59 -30.93
CA ASN A 352 -32.74 -11.94 -31.25
C ASN A 352 -33.42 -12.60 -32.45
N TRP A 353 -34.20 -13.64 -32.17
CA TRP A 353 -35.14 -14.18 -33.14
C TRP A 353 -36.41 -14.71 -32.49
N SER A 354 -37.47 -14.76 -33.30
CA SER A 354 -38.76 -15.31 -32.92
C SER A 354 -39.44 -15.85 -34.16
N TYR A 355 -39.78 -17.13 -34.13
CA TYR A 355 -40.52 -17.80 -35.18
C TYR A 355 -41.87 -18.24 -34.62
N PRO A 356 -43.00 -17.76 -35.20
CA PRO A 356 -44.32 -18.22 -34.78
C PRO A 356 -44.50 -19.71 -35.14
N ALA A 357 -45.27 -20.42 -34.32
CA ALA A 357 -45.70 -21.77 -34.64
C ALA A 357 -46.57 -21.77 -35.90
N THR A 358 -46.42 -22.79 -36.74
CA THR A 358 -47.19 -22.99 -37.97
C THR A 358 -47.41 -24.48 -38.25
N THR A 359 -48.29 -24.78 -39.18
CA THR A 359 -48.60 -26.15 -39.61
C THR A 359 -48.34 -26.30 -41.10
N SER A 360 -47.56 -27.31 -41.47
CA SER A 360 -47.31 -27.68 -42.88
C SER A 360 -47.35 -29.19 -43.03
N GLY A 361 -48.13 -29.69 -44.00
CA GLY A 361 -48.28 -31.12 -44.24
C GLY A 361 -48.77 -31.91 -43.01
N GLY A 362 -49.65 -31.31 -42.19
CA GLY A 362 -50.20 -31.94 -40.98
C GLY A 362 -49.24 -32.00 -39.78
N LYS A 363 -48.05 -31.41 -39.87
CA LYS A 363 -47.07 -31.33 -38.77
C LYS A 363 -46.97 -29.91 -38.25
N THR A 364 -46.89 -29.77 -36.92
CA THR A 364 -46.60 -28.49 -36.25
C THR A 364 -45.09 -28.23 -36.26
N GLY A 365 -44.70 -26.98 -36.40
CA GLY A 365 -43.31 -26.55 -36.46
C GLY A 365 -43.19 -25.04 -36.64
N ILE A 366 -42.12 -24.59 -37.30
CA ILE A 366 -41.88 -23.19 -37.64
C ILE A 366 -41.47 -23.03 -39.11
N MET A 367 -41.60 -21.80 -39.62
CA MET A 367 -40.94 -21.37 -40.86
C MET A 367 -39.71 -20.54 -40.53
N LYS A 368 -38.55 -20.92 -41.06
CA LYS A 368 -37.29 -20.17 -40.98
C LYS A 368 -36.70 -20.09 -42.39
N ASP A 369 -36.40 -18.87 -42.84
CA ASP A 369 -35.78 -18.60 -44.15
C ASP A 369 -36.50 -19.31 -45.32
N GLY A 370 -37.84 -19.32 -45.29
CA GLY A 370 -38.67 -19.97 -46.31
C GLY A 370 -38.74 -21.50 -46.24
N LYS A 371 -38.10 -22.13 -45.26
CA LYS A 371 -38.11 -23.58 -45.03
C LYS A 371 -38.90 -23.96 -43.78
N PHE A 372 -39.69 -25.03 -43.88
CA PHE A 372 -40.42 -25.59 -42.74
C PHE A 372 -39.53 -26.51 -41.90
N TYR A 373 -39.59 -26.35 -40.58
CA TYR A 373 -38.92 -27.18 -39.59
C TYR A 373 -39.96 -27.74 -38.62
N ALA A 374 -40.17 -29.06 -38.63
CA ALA A 374 -41.15 -29.72 -37.75
C ALA A 374 -40.67 -29.73 -36.29
N ASN A 375 -41.59 -29.86 -35.33
CA ASN A 375 -41.26 -30.10 -33.93
C ASN A 375 -40.25 -31.25 -33.78
N GLY A 376 -39.29 -31.08 -32.87
CA GLY A 376 -38.15 -31.97 -32.65
C GLY A 376 -36.95 -31.73 -33.57
N THR A 377 -37.05 -30.85 -34.56
CA THR A 377 -35.91 -30.50 -35.42
C THR A 377 -35.04 -29.45 -34.74
N ALA A 378 -33.71 -29.61 -34.80
CA ALA A 378 -32.77 -28.58 -34.35
C ALA A 378 -32.65 -27.47 -35.41
N ILE A 379 -32.67 -26.23 -34.95
CA ILE A 379 -32.35 -25.04 -35.76
C ILE A 379 -31.18 -24.30 -35.14
N ASP A 380 -30.47 -23.54 -35.96
CA ASP A 380 -29.34 -22.74 -35.52
C ASP A 380 -29.26 -21.38 -36.20
N ARG A 381 -28.48 -20.47 -35.60
CA ARG A 381 -28.03 -19.23 -36.22
C ARG A 381 -26.70 -18.84 -35.61
N SER A 382 -25.84 -18.24 -36.42
CA SER A 382 -24.56 -17.72 -35.98
C SER A 382 -24.53 -16.20 -35.98
N PHE A 383 -23.76 -15.64 -35.06
CA PHE A 383 -23.42 -14.22 -35.00
C PHE A 383 -22.01 -14.05 -34.44
N THR A 384 -21.50 -12.82 -34.52
CA THR A 384 -20.20 -12.47 -33.95
C THR A 384 -20.39 -11.66 -32.67
N ALA A 385 -19.67 -12.05 -31.62
CA ALA A 385 -19.56 -11.30 -30.38
C ALA A 385 -18.16 -10.68 -30.25
N PRO A 386 -18.04 -9.51 -29.58
CA PRO A 386 -16.76 -8.84 -29.45
C PRO A 386 -15.78 -9.62 -28.54
N ALA A 387 -14.51 -9.25 -28.64
CA ALA A 387 -13.48 -9.72 -27.72
C ALA A 387 -13.72 -9.13 -26.32
N ALA A 388 -13.52 -9.92 -25.26
CA ALA A 388 -13.66 -9.43 -23.88
C ALA A 388 -12.64 -10.12 -22.94
N ASP A 389 -11.99 -9.34 -22.08
CA ASP A 389 -10.89 -9.80 -21.21
C ASP A 389 -11.40 -10.42 -19.90
N TYR A 390 -12.61 -10.02 -19.47
CA TYR A 390 -13.20 -10.42 -18.20
C TYR A 390 -14.31 -11.45 -18.33
N GLY A 391 -14.37 -12.14 -19.48
CA GLY A 391 -15.46 -13.04 -19.82
C GLY A 391 -16.64 -12.31 -20.47
N PHE A 392 -17.75 -13.03 -20.61
CA PHE A 392 -18.93 -12.57 -21.33
C PHE A 392 -20.21 -13.15 -20.73
N VAL A 393 -21.25 -12.33 -20.69
CA VAL A 393 -22.54 -12.64 -20.10
C VAL A 393 -23.61 -12.55 -21.18
N PHE A 394 -24.51 -13.54 -21.24
CA PHE A 394 -25.72 -13.48 -22.05
C PHE A 394 -26.94 -13.39 -21.13
N ASP A 395 -27.63 -12.26 -21.20
CA ASP A 395 -28.87 -11.99 -20.50
C ASP A 395 -30.05 -12.23 -21.42
N ILE A 396 -30.73 -13.35 -21.22
CA ILE A 396 -31.87 -13.83 -22.02
C ILE A 396 -33.17 -13.40 -21.33
N THR A 397 -33.99 -12.64 -22.04
CA THR A 397 -35.26 -12.07 -21.56
C THR A 397 -36.47 -12.89 -21.99
N GLU A 398 -36.42 -13.56 -23.14
CA GLU A 398 -37.44 -14.49 -23.59
C GLU A 398 -36.77 -15.75 -24.13
N LEU A 399 -37.28 -16.92 -23.74
CA LEU A 399 -36.81 -18.23 -24.18
C LEU A 399 -38.03 -19.13 -24.41
N ASP A 400 -38.01 -19.93 -25.47
CA ASP A 400 -39.03 -20.94 -25.71
C ASP A 400 -38.88 -22.14 -24.76
N ASN A 401 -38.13 -23.16 -25.17
CA ASN A 401 -38.04 -24.42 -24.43
C ASN A 401 -36.58 -24.80 -24.18
N ALA A 402 -35.72 -24.65 -25.19
CA ALA A 402 -34.35 -25.12 -25.14
C ALA A 402 -33.41 -24.20 -25.91
N PHE A 403 -32.14 -24.22 -25.49
CA PHE A 403 -31.05 -23.67 -26.28
C PHE A 403 -29.72 -24.34 -25.96
N ASN A 404 -28.74 -24.16 -26.84
CA ASN A 404 -27.32 -24.33 -26.52
C ASN A 404 -26.52 -23.25 -27.25
N LEU A 405 -25.30 -23.01 -26.79
CA LEU A 405 -24.34 -22.12 -27.44
C LEU A 405 -23.14 -22.95 -27.89
N GLU A 406 -22.58 -22.61 -29.04
CA GLU A 406 -21.29 -23.09 -29.50
C GLU A 406 -20.44 -21.86 -29.84
N VAL A 407 -19.32 -21.67 -29.16
CA VAL A 407 -18.41 -20.55 -29.43
C VAL A 407 -17.07 -21.06 -29.84
N ASN A 408 -16.59 -20.51 -30.96
CA ASN A 408 -15.30 -20.90 -31.54
C ASN A 408 -15.18 -22.43 -31.70
N GLY A 409 -16.30 -23.11 -32.01
CA GLY A 409 -16.39 -24.57 -32.21
C GLY A 409 -16.61 -25.40 -30.95
N VAL A 410 -16.68 -24.80 -29.75
CA VAL A 410 -16.89 -25.51 -28.49
C VAL A 410 -18.31 -25.29 -27.97
N LYS A 411 -19.06 -26.37 -27.75
CA LYS A 411 -20.40 -26.31 -27.17
C LYS A 411 -20.36 -25.95 -25.69
N LEU A 412 -21.30 -25.13 -25.24
CA LEU A 412 -21.46 -24.71 -23.86
C LEU A 412 -21.91 -25.87 -22.97
N ALA A 413 -22.89 -26.66 -23.43
CA ALA A 413 -23.35 -27.87 -22.76
C ALA A 413 -23.22 -29.10 -23.67
N LYS A 414 -23.04 -30.28 -23.08
CA LYS A 414 -22.93 -31.57 -23.82
C LYS A 414 -24.19 -31.88 -24.64
N GLN A 415 -25.35 -31.51 -24.10
CA GLN A 415 -26.65 -31.69 -24.73
C GLN A 415 -27.38 -30.34 -24.78
N GLU A 416 -28.37 -30.23 -25.66
CA GLU A 416 -29.29 -29.08 -25.67
C GLU A 416 -29.87 -28.87 -24.27
N ILE A 417 -29.81 -27.64 -23.74
CA ILE A 417 -30.32 -27.35 -22.41
C ILE A 417 -31.83 -27.21 -22.52
N GLN A 418 -32.57 -28.18 -21.97
CA GLN A 418 -34.01 -28.28 -22.09
C GLN A 418 -34.68 -27.88 -20.78
N PHE A 419 -35.47 -26.81 -20.83
CA PHE A 419 -36.21 -26.23 -19.70
C PHE A 419 -37.63 -26.77 -19.59
N GLN A 420 -38.23 -27.21 -20.70
CA GLN A 420 -39.60 -27.71 -20.73
C GLN A 420 -39.70 -29.15 -20.22
N SER A 421 -40.72 -29.43 -19.41
CA SER A 421 -40.93 -30.73 -18.76
C SER A 421 -41.44 -31.84 -19.69
N ASN A 422 -42.19 -31.47 -20.73
CA ASN A 422 -42.88 -32.36 -21.66
C ASN A 422 -42.51 -32.11 -23.13
N ALA A 423 -41.24 -31.81 -23.40
CA ALA A 423 -40.77 -31.49 -24.75
C ALA A 423 -40.83 -32.71 -25.69
N VAL A 424 -41.13 -32.46 -26.97
CA VAL A 424 -41.39 -33.50 -27.99
C VAL A 424 -40.17 -34.39 -28.27
N ALA A 425 -38.95 -33.84 -28.25
CA ALA A 425 -37.74 -34.54 -28.71
C ALA A 425 -36.59 -34.57 -27.69
N SER A 426 -36.84 -34.17 -26.44
CA SER A 426 -35.80 -34.13 -25.40
C SER A 426 -36.42 -34.08 -24.00
N THR A 427 -35.64 -34.42 -22.98
CA THR A 427 -36.08 -34.39 -21.59
C THR A 427 -35.52 -33.17 -20.86
N GLN A 428 -36.30 -32.57 -19.96
CA GLN A 428 -35.82 -31.50 -19.06
C GLN A 428 -34.51 -31.92 -18.39
N ASN A 429 -33.46 -31.14 -18.55
CA ASN A 429 -32.11 -31.46 -18.06
C ASN A 429 -31.45 -30.29 -17.32
N ILE A 430 -32.27 -29.34 -16.86
CA ILE A 430 -31.86 -28.21 -16.03
C ILE A 430 -32.81 -28.07 -14.83
N GLN A 431 -32.25 -27.65 -13.70
CA GLN A 431 -33.02 -27.34 -12.50
C GLN A 431 -32.30 -26.29 -11.67
N PHE A 432 -33.02 -25.71 -10.70
CA PHE A 432 -32.42 -24.84 -9.71
C PHE A 432 -31.54 -25.63 -8.73
N PHE A 433 -30.53 -24.98 -8.17
CA PHE A 433 -29.60 -25.63 -7.26
C PHE A 433 -30.29 -26.25 -6.04
N ASP A 434 -31.35 -25.57 -5.54
CA ASP A 434 -32.23 -26.00 -4.44
C ASP A 434 -33.16 -27.18 -4.77
N GLY A 435 -33.18 -27.65 -6.02
CA GLY A 435 -34.02 -28.75 -6.48
C GLY A 435 -35.33 -28.34 -7.14
N SER A 436 -35.69 -27.05 -7.13
CA SER A 436 -36.85 -26.54 -7.86
C SER A 436 -36.69 -26.75 -9.37
N LYS A 437 -37.79 -26.82 -10.11
CA LYS A 437 -37.79 -27.00 -11.57
C LYS A 437 -38.79 -26.06 -12.23
N TYR A 438 -38.46 -25.58 -13.42
CA TYR A 438 -39.46 -25.00 -14.31
C TYR A 438 -40.57 -26.01 -14.56
N ALA A 439 -41.81 -25.54 -14.64
CA ALA A 439 -42.98 -26.40 -14.72
C ALA A 439 -43.09 -27.42 -13.57
N GLY A 440 -42.52 -27.11 -12.42
CA GLY A 440 -42.44 -27.97 -11.24
C GLY A 440 -42.76 -27.23 -9.96
N ASN A 441 -42.46 -27.86 -8.83
CA ASN A 441 -42.62 -27.25 -7.51
C ASN A 441 -41.43 -26.32 -7.19
N ASN A 442 -41.72 -25.13 -6.66
CA ASN A 442 -40.75 -24.30 -5.99
C ASN A 442 -40.55 -24.85 -4.57
N ILE A 443 -39.36 -25.35 -4.26
CA ILE A 443 -39.07 -25.99 -2.97
C ILE A 443 -39.24 -25.01 -1.80
N GLU A 444 -38.91 -23.73 -2.01
CA GLU A 444 -38.97 -22.70 -0.97
C GLU A 444 -40.41 -22.28 -0.63
N THR A 445 -41.27 -22.14 -1.66
CA THR A 445 -42.61 -21.55 -1.47
C THR A 445 -43.74 -22.57 -1.55
N GLY A 446 -43.47 -23.80 -2.00
CA GLY A 446 -44.47 -24.83 -2.29
C GLY A 446 -45.39 -24.51 -3.46
N LYS A 447 -45.13 -23.42 -4.20
CA LYS A 447 -45.93 -22.99 -5.36
C LYS A 447 -45.35 -23.55 -6.65
N ARG A 448 -46.20 -23.67 -7.67
CA ARG A 448 -45.77 -24.04 -9.02
C ARG A 448 -44.92 -22.92 -9.63
N ILE A 449 -43.80 -23.30 -10.23
CA ILE A 449 -43.03 -22.47 -11.17
C ILE A 449 -43.59 -22.72 -12.55
N ASP A 450 -43.85 -21.65 -13.30
CA ASP A 450 -44.35 -21.76 -14.67
C ASP A 450 -43.31 -22.37 -15.62
N GLU A 451 -43.78 -22.77 -16.80
CA GLU A 451 -42.92 -23.11 -17.93
C GLU A 451 -42.13 -21.87 -18.39
N VAL A 452 -40.89 -22.06 -18.84
CA VAL A 452 -40.00 -20.93 -19.15
C VAL A 452 -40.56 -20.05 -20.28
N TYR A 453 -41.22 -20.63 -21.28
CA TYR A 453 -41.88 -19.90 -22.38
C TYR A 453 -43.08 -19.05 -21.97
N ASN A 454 -43.62 -19.24 -20.77
CA ASN A 454 -44.69 -18.42 -20.20
C ASN A 454 -44.16 -17.25 -19.36
N MET A 455 -42.86 -17.19 -19.12
CA MET A 455 -42.22 -16.15 -18.33
C MET A 455 -41.42 -15.19 -19.19
N LYS A 456 -41.25 -13.96 -18.69
CA LYS A 456 -40.41 -12.94 -19.32
C LYS A 456 -39.48 -12.28 -18.31
N GLY A 457 -38.26 -12.07 -18.73
CA GLY A 457 -37.28 -11.25 -18.05
C GLY A 457 -37.39 -9.77 -18.44
N THR A 458 -36.57 -8.96 -17.78
CA THR A 458 -36.36 -7.54 -18.03
C THR A 458 -34.88 -7.29 -18.30
N SER A 459 -34.50 -6.06 -18.68
CA SER A 459 -33.09 -5.71 -18.87
C SER A 459 -32.27 -5.77 -17.58
N THR A 460 -32.88 -5.52 -16.43
CA THR A 460 -32.20 -5.58 -15.12
C THR A 460 -32.25 -6.97 -14.50
N ASN A 461 -33.38 -7.67 -14.66
CA ASN A 461 -33.61 -9.03 -14.18
C ASN A 461 -33.97 -9.93 -15.37
N PRO A 462 -32.97 -10.51 -16.07
CA PRO A 462 -33.24 -11.42 -17.19
C PRO A 462 -33.94 -12.69 -16.69
N LEU A 463 -34.55 -13.43 -17.62
CA LEU A 463 -35.18 -14.71 -17.33
C LEU A 463 -34.12 -15.80 -17.12
N VAL A 464 -33.11 -15.81 -17.98
CA VAL A 464 -31.94 -16.69 -17.89
C VAL A 464 -30.68 -15.86 -18.09
N LYS A 465 -29.68 -16.04 -17.23
CA LYS A 465 -28.37 -15.39 -17.33
C LYS A 465 -27.30 -16.47 -17.48
N VAL A 466 -26.52 -16.40 -18.56
CA VAL A 466 -25.38 -17.28 -18.80
C VAL A 466 -24.11 -16.47 -18.58
N VAL A 467 -23.26 -16.89 -17.66
CA VAL A 467 -21.99 -16.22 -17.36
C VAL A 467 -20.86 -17.13 -17.81
N ILE A 468 -20.01 -16.64 -18.69
CA ILE A 468 -18.74 -17.25 -19.07
C ILE A 468 -17.65 -16.42 -18.43
N SER A 469 -16.95 -16.96 -17.43
CA SER A 469 -15.89 -16.24 -16.73
C SER A 469 -14.66 -16.02 -17.63
N ARG A 470 -13.72 -15.19 -17.17
CA ARG A 470 -12.41 -15.02 -17.84
C ARG A 470 -11.62 -16.32 -18.01
N THR A 471 -11.85 -17.31 -17.14
CA THR A 471 -11.19 -18.63 -17.19
C THR A 471 -11.99 -19.63 -18.01
N GLY A 472 -13.12 -19.21 -18.60
CA GLY A 472 -14.01 -20.05 -19.38
C GLY A 472 -14.95 -20.92 -18.54
N GLN A 473 -15.03 -20.71 -17.23
CA GLN A 473 -16.01 -21.39 -16.39
C GLN A 473 -17.40 -20.86 -16.73
N VAL A 474 -18.34 -21.77 -16.94
CA VAL A 474 -19.74 -21.43 -17.22
C VAL A 474 -20.57 -21.59 -15.95
N THR A 475 -21.31 -20.54 -15.59
CA THR A 475 -22.40 -20.60 -14.62
C THR A 475 -23.68 -20.09 -15.26
N MET A 476 -24.82 -20.58 -14.79
CA MET A 476 -26.13 -20.19 -15.32
C MET A 476 -27.06 -19.87 -14.17
N PHE A 477 -27.90 -18.86 -14.37
CA PHE A 477 -28.92 -18.45 -13.42
C PHE A 477 -30.26 -18.34 -14.12
N GLY A 478 -31.33 -18.56 -13.38
CA GLY A 478 -32.71 -18.48 -13.87
C GLY A 478 -33.61 -17.75 -12.90
N SER A 479 -34.69 -17.17 -13.41
CA SER A 479 -35.74 -16.60 -12.58
C SER A 479 -36.88 -17.60 -12.38
N LYS A 480 -37.41 -17.67 -11.16
CA LYS A 480 -38.57 -18.52 -10.84
C LYS A 480 -39.92 -17.86 -11.18
N THR A 481 -39.92 -16.58 -11.56
CA THR A 481 -41.11 -15.76 -11.88
C THR A 481 -40.74 -14.67 -12.87
N SER A 482 -41.69 -14.13 -13.66
CA SER A 482 -41.40 -13.03 -14.58
C SER A 482 -40.79 -11.81 -13.87
N GLY A 483 -39.65 -11.32 -14.37
CA GLY A 483 -38.91 -10.17 -13.81
C GLY A 483 -38.33 -10.36 -12.40
N GLY A 484 -38.38 -11.58 -11.84
CA GLY A 484 -37.94 -11.88 -10.48
C GLY A 484 -36.41 -12.04 -10.32
N PRO A 485 -35.93 -12.24 -9.09
CA PRO A 485 -34.51 -12.46 -8.81
C PRO A 485 -33.96 -13.72 -9.48
N LEU A 486 -32.65 -13.73 -9.69
CA LEU A 486 -31.92 -14.82 -10.31
C LEU A 486 -31.41 -15.81 -9.25
N TYR A 487 -31.58 -17.10 -9.54
CA TYR A 487 -31.09 -18.21 -8.73
C TYR A 487 -30.20 -19.12 -9.58
N GLU A 488 -29.16 -19.68 -8.98
CA GLU A 488 -28.23 -20.56 -9.68
C GLU A 488 -28.93 -21.83 -10.21
N LEU A 489 -28.62 -22.17 -11.45
CA LEU A 489 -29.09 -23.36 -12.15
C LEU A 489 -27.95 -24.37 -12.27
N LYS A 490 -28.32 -25.66 -12.25
CA LYS A 490 -27.41 -26.77 -12.54
C LYS A 490 -28.01 -27.68 -13.60
N LEU A 491 -27.12 -28.23 -14.42
CA LEU A 491 -27.49 -29.26 -15.40
C LEU A 491 -27.60 -30.62 -14.72
N VAL A 492 -28.56 -31.42 -15.17
CA VAL A 492 -28.86 -32.77 -14.65
C VAL A 492 -29.04 -33.74 -15.82
N ASN A 493 -29.40 -35.00 -15.53
CA ASN A 493 -29.73 -36.01 -16.54
C ASN A 493 -28.60 -36.24 -17.56
N GLY A 494 -27.35 -36.31 -17.08
CA GLY A 494 -26.16 -36.55 -17.92
C GLY A 494 -25.70 -35.35 -18.75
N ASN A 495 -26.30 -34.16 -18.57
CA ASN A 495 -25.81 -32.93 -19.15
C ASN A 495 -24.81 -32.25 -18.20
N SER A 496 -23.86 -31.51 -18.76
CA SER A 496 -22.84 -30.77 -18.00
C SER A 496 -22.30 -29.61 -18.84
N PHE A 497 -21.85 -28.55 -18.16
CA PHE A 497 -21.14 -27.47 -18.83
C PHE A 497 -19.73 -27.93 -19.24
N ASN A 498 -19.28 -27.43 -20.38
CA ASN A 498 -17.87 -27.48 -20.76
C ASN A 498 -17.15 -26.21 -20.29
N THR A 499 -15.82 -26.26 -20.23
CA THR A 499 -15.00 -25.05 -20.14
C THR A 499 -14.91 -24.42 -21.52
N PHE A 500 -14.99 -23.09 -21.57
CA PHE A 500 -15.35 -22.39 -22.79
C PHE A 500 -14.40 -21.23 -23.10
N PRO A 501 -13.71 -21.23 -24.24
CA PRO A 501 -12.71 -20.21 -24.54
C PRO A 501 -13.37 -18.94 -25.09
N TRP A 502 -13.59 -17.94 -24.24
CA TRP A 502 -13.88 -16.59 -24.72
C TRP A 502 -12.59 -15.89 -25.13
N SER A 503 -12.49 -15.48 -26.38
CA SER A 503 -11.31 -14.77 -26.87
C SER A 503 -11.27 -13.35 -26.31
N ALA A 504 -10.15 -13.03 -25.67
CA ALA A 504 -9.85 -11.69 -25.20
C ALA A 504 -9.32 -10.78 -26.32
N THR A 505 -8.81 -11.32 -27.43
CA THR A 505 -8.12 -10.53 -28.47
C THR A 505 -8.85 -10.50 -29.81
N GLN A 506 -9.62 -11.54 -30.13
CA GLN A 506 -10.34 -11.68 -31.39
C GLN A 506 -11.84 -11.72 -31.15
N SER A 507 -12.60 -11.39 -32.18
CA SER A 507 -14.05 -11.59 -32.16
C SER A 507 -14.39 -13.07 -32.00
N ASN A 508 -15.46 -13.36 -31.29
CA ASN A 508 -15.94 -14.69 -31.00
C ASN A 508 -17.09 -15.06 -31.94
N THR A 509 -16.99 -16.21 -32.61
CA THR A 509 -18.11 -16.74 -33.41
C THR A 509 -19.03 -17.50 -32.48
N VAL A 510 -20.28 -17.06 -32.36
CA VAL A 510 -21.30 -17.67 -31.51
C VAL A 510 -22.36 -18.29 -32.40
N LYS A 511 -22.58 -19.60 -32.26
CA LYS A 511 -23.69 -20.34 -32.86
C LYS A 511 -24.67 -20.71 -31.76
N VAL A 512 -25.92 -20.30 -31.91
CA VAL A 512 -27.00 -20.65 -31.00
C VAL A 512 -27.82 -21.74 -31.65
N THR A 513 -28.14 -22.80 -30.90
CA THR A 513 -29.08 -23.84 -31.31
C THR A 513 -30.35 -23.77 -30.48
N GLN A 514 -31.47 -24.22 -31.05
CA GLN A 514 -32.73 -24.50 -30.33
C GLN A 514 -33.39 -25.75 -30.93
N LEU A 515 -34.10 -26.51 -30.09
CA LEU A 515 -35.00 -27.58 -30.55
C LEU A 515 -36.41 -27.02 -30.74
N VAL A 516 -36.94 -27.14 -31.95
CA VAL A 516 -38.29 -26.64 -32.27
C VAL A 516 -39.34 -27.40 -31.48
N ASP A 517 -40.16 -26.70 -30.69
CA ASP A 517 -41.36 -27.26 -30.07
C ASP A 517 -42.47 -26.20 -30.02
N GLY A 518 -43.14 -25.98 -31.16
CA GLY A 518 -44.07 -24.86 -31.31
C GLY A 518 -43.34 -23.54 -31.60
N ARG A 519 -43.65 -22.48 -30.85
CA ARG A 519 -43.15 -21.11 -31.11
C ARG A 519 -41.71 -20.96 -30.62
N THR A 520 -40.74 -21.09 -31.52
CA THR A 520 -39.32 -20.98 -31.16
C THR A 520 -38.82 -19.53 -31.09
N ILE A 521 -38.40 -19.12 -29.89
CA ILE A 521 -37.94 -17.77 -29.56
C ILE A 521 -36.71 -17.81 -28.65
N ILE A 522 -35.77 -16.90 -28.92
CA ILE A 522 -34.73 -16.49 -27.97
C ILE A 522 -34.45 -14.99 -28.16
N LYS A 523 -34.57 -14.24 -27.07
CA LYS A 523 -34.24 -12.81 -27.04
C LYS A 523 -33.34 -12.49 -25.87
N GLY A 524 -32.27 -11.77 -26.12
CA GLY A 524 -31.29 -11.39 -25.10
C GLY A 524 -30.19 -10.50 -25.63
N ILE A 525 -29.33 -10.06 -24.72
CA ILE A 525 -28.16 -9.24 -25.02
C ILE A 525 -26.93 -9.93 -24.42
N GLY A 526 -25.86 -9.95 -25.20
CA GLY A 526 -24.53 -10.32 -24.76
C GLY A 526 -23.74 -9.10 -24.32
N ALA A 527 -23.00 -9.17 -23.21
CA ALA A 527 -22.14 -8.10 -22.74
C ALA A 527 -20.85 -8.63 -22.09
N GLY A 528 -19.76 -7.87 -22.20
CA GLY A 528 -18.49 -8.14 -21.53
C GLY A 528 -17.68 -6.87 -21.34
N LYS A 529 -16.51 -6.99 -20.70
CA LYS A 529 -15.56 -5.88 -20.51
C LYS A 529 -14.30 -6.14 -21.31
N LYS A 530 -13.92 -5.16 -22.15
CA LYS A 530 -12.67 -5.15 -22.91
C LYS A 530 -11.70 -4.17 -22.26
N LYS A 531 -10.46 -4.59 -22.04
CA LYS A 531 -9.37 -3.70 -21.58
C LYS A 531 -9.00 -2.72 -22.68
N ILE A 532 -8.79 -1.47 -22.27
CA ILE A 532 -8.35 -0.37 -23.12
C ILE A 532 -7.23 0.40 -22.43
N PRO A 533 -6.35 1.09 -23.17
CA PRO A 533 -5.44 2.06 -22.58
C PRO A 533 -6.19 3.04 -21.68
N CYS A 534 -5.62 3.31 -20.50
CA CYS A 534 -6.13 4.39 -19.65
C CYS A 534 -5.90 5.74 -20.34
N GLN A 535 -6.92 6.60 -20.31
CA GLN A 535 -6.87 7.96 -20.85
C GLN A 535 -6.45 8.96 -19.77
#